data_AF-A0A519H1U8-F1
#
_entry.id   AF-A0A519H1U8-F1
#
_cell.length_a   1.000
_cell.length_b   1.000
_cell.length_c   1.000
_cell.angle_alpha   90.00
_cell.angle_beta   90.00
_cell.angle_gamma   90.00
#
_symmetry.space_group_name_H-M   'P 1'
#
loop_
_entity.id
_entity.type
_entity.pdbx_description
1 polymer ?
#
loop_
_entity_poly.entity_id
_entity_poly.type
_entity_poly.pdbx_seq_one_letter_code
_entity_poly.pdbx_strand_id
1 'polypeptide(L)'
;MKLTNNTPYPSTLEMGSTTDHEQLGTVACKVSYQWADDGELFAVADDAMWPVARAPELYDDVMLLPDADYRREGIDVLVFGDAVAPGGQAVSQMRVGVASGRFVRQFDVLGDRRWERPKADSPWQMSDAAPFERMGLGCDRAFGGSASFGGGAQAFSMNPGGRGYALDADQLAGVSLPNLERMDQRIAQWSDQPVPACFHKPPGGLLLPASGPESWSEAAGAGDPMRLSQVLMKHSFQQAPPDFVCPRGDLGRRLTLKGFDAGGMQHIALPPEVASSGQGPVAYVEVGALRSMFPLRI
;
A
#
# COMPACT_ATOMS: atom_id res chain seq x y z
N MET A 1 -33.41 -0.21 7.04
CA MET A 1 -32.62 0.22 8.22
C MET A 1 -32.39 1.74 8.11
N LYS A 2 -32.19 2.46 9.23
CA LYS A 2 -31.93 3.92 9.24
C LYS A 2 -30.67 4.21 10.07
N LEU A 3 -29.80 5.08 9.57
CA LEU A 3 -28.65 5.59 10.33
C LEU A 3 -29.05 6.85 11.11
N THR A 4 -28.72 6.88 12.40
CA THR A 4 -28.72 8.10 13.23
C THR A 4 -27.29 8.35 13.65
N ASN A 5 -26.63 9.35 13.05
CA ASN A 5 -25.26 9.72 13.39
C ASN A 5 -25.28 10.75 14.53
N ASN A 6 -24.80 10.36 15.70
CA ASN A 6 -24.70 11.22 16.88
C ASN A 6 -23.28 11.81 17.06
N THR A 7 -22.45 11.74 16.02
CA THR A 7 -21.06 12.19 16.02
C THR A 7 -20.88 13.32 14.99
N PRO A 8 -19.84 14.14 15.11
CA PRO A 8 -19.50 15.13 14.08
C PRO A 8 -18.78 14.51 12.87
N TYR A 9 -18.60 13.18 12.82
CA TYR A 9 -17.77 12.53 11.81
C TYR A 9 -18.60 12.02 10.62
N PRO A 10 -18.09 12.14 9.37
CA PRO A 10 -18.69 11.56 8.19
C PRO A 10 -19.02 10.08 8.39
N SER A 11 -20.28 9.71 8.19
CA SER A 11 -20.78 8.35 8.38
C SER A 11 -21.87 8.01 7.37
N THR A 12 -21.87 6.76 6.89
CA THR A 12 -22.86 6.25 5.94
C THR A 12 -23.36 4.87 6.35
N LEU A 13 -24.57 4.53 5.91
CA LEU A 13 -25.12 3.19 5.96
C LEU A 13 -25.37 2.73 4.53
N GLU A 14 -24.71 1.65 4.15
CA GLU A 14 -24.95 0.96 2.89
C GLU A 14 -25.78 -0.29 3.17
N MET A 15 -26.81 -0.51 2.36
CA MET A 15 -27.65 -1.70 2.43
C MET A 15 -27.57 -2.43 1.10
N GLY A 16 -27.47 -3.75 1.16
CA GLY A 16 -27.44 -4.59 -0.01
C GLY A 16 -27.84 -6.02 0.34
N SER A 17 -27.58 -6.92 -0.60
CA SER A 17 -27.82 -8.35 -0.44
C SER A 17 -26.58 -9.11 -0.88
N THR A 18 -26.17 -10.08 -0.07
CA THR A 18 -25.11 -11.03 -0.40
C THR A 18 -25.65 -12.23 -1.17
N THR A 19 -26.93 -12.56 -0.94
CA THR A 19 -27.71 -13.59 -1.66
C THR A 19 -29.18 -13.17 -1.72
N ASP A 20 -30.02 -13.93 -2.42
CA ASP A 20 -31.48 -13.69 -2.50
C ASP A 20 -32.19 -13.74 -1.13
N HIS A 21 -31.54 -14.29 -0.10
CA HIS A 21 -32.14 -14.52 1.22
C HIS A 21 -31.43 -13.80 2.35
N GLU A 22 -30.37 -13.04 2.06
CA GLU A 22 -29.56 -12.35 3.06
C GLU A 22 -29.49 -10.85 2.77
N GLN A 23 -29.80 -10.04 3.78
CA GLN A 23 -29.66 -8.60 3.75
C GLN A 23 -28.38 -8.23 4.51
N LEU A 24 -27.54 -7.43 3.88
CA LEU A 24 -26.32 -6.88 4.46
C LEU A 24 -26.50 -5.39 4.72
N GLY A 25 -26.13 -4.95 5.91
CA GLY A 25 -25.98 -3.53 6.24
C GLY A 25 -24.54 -3.26 6.68
N THR A 26 -23.86 -2.33 6.02
CA THR A 26 -22.53 -1.85 6.40
C THR A 26 -22.61 -0.42 6.88
N VAL A 27 -22.12 -0.16 8.09
CA VAL A 27 -21.94 1.21 8.61
C VAL A 27 -20.46 1.53 8.52
N ALA A 28 -20.13 2.62 7.84
CA ALA A 28 -18.76 3.14 7.77
C ALA A 28 -18.71 4.56 8.33
N CYS A 29 -17.65 4.84 9.08
CA CYS A 29 -17.31 6.15 9.61
C CYS A 29 -15.87 6.45 9.22
N LYS A 30 -15.62 7.62 8.64
CA LYS A 30 -14.28 8.04 8.22
C LYS A 30 -13.90 9.31 8.96
N VAL A 31 -12.76 9.28 9.62
CA VAL A 31 -12.23 10.44 10.34
C VAL A 31 -10.88 10.78 9.74
N SER A 32 -10.75 12.02 9.26
CA SER A 32 -9.48 12.57 8.80
C SER A 32 -8.78 13.24 9.97
N TYR A 33 -7.49 13.00 10.10
CA TYR A 33 -6.68 13.53 11.19
C TYR A 33 -5.48 14.32 10.66
N GLN A 34 -5.02 15.27 11.46
CA GLN A 34 -3.70 15.89 11.38
C GLN A 34 -2.95 15.60 12.69
N TRP A 35 -1.63 15.75 12.66
CA TRP A 35 -0.81 15.61 13.86
C TRP A 35 0.12 16.80 14.05
N ALA A 36 0.41 17.11 15.31
CA ALA A 36 1.37 18.13 15.70
C ALA A 36 2.81 17.57 15.73
N ASP A 37 3.79 18.46 15.89
CA ASP A 37 5.22 18.11 15.93
C ASP A 37 5.58 17.14 17.08
N ASP A 38 4.81 17.17 18.16
CA ASP A 38 4.96 16.24 19.30
C ASP A 38 4.30 14.86 19.07
N GLY A 39 3.65 14.68 17.92
CA GLY A 39 2.98 13.44 17.53
C GLY A 39 1.55 13.29 18.04
N GLU A 40 0.98 14.32 18.69
CA GLU A 40 -0.43 14.31 19.07
C GLU A 40 -1.31 14.38 17.83
N LEU A 41 -2.31 13.49 17.76
CA LEU A 41 -3.25 13.37 16.66
C LEU A 41 -4.57 14.09 17.01
N PHE A 42 -5.08 14.90 16.10
CA PHE A 42 -6.36 15.59 16.24
C PHE A 42 -7.19 15.48 14.96
N ALA A 43 -8.51 15.32 15.12
CA ALA A 43 -9.42 15.29 13.98
C ALA A 43 -9.47 16.67 13.32
N VAL A 44 -9.47 16.71 11.98
CA VAL A 44 -9.64 17.98 11.25
C VAL A 44 -11.06 18.51 11.37
N ALA A 45 -11.30 19.76 11.00
CA ALA A 45 -12.65 20.32 10.96
C ALA A 45 -13.54 19.60 9.92
N ASP A 46 -14.86 19.61 10.13
CA ASP A 46 -15.85 18.89 9.30
C ASP A 46 -15.72 19.21 7.79
N ASP A 47 -15.50 20.49 7.45
CA ASP A 47 -15.31 20.96 6.08
C ASP A 47 -13.98 20.51 5.42
N ALA A 48 -13.01 20.07 6.22
CA ALA A 48 -11.74 19.52 5.78
C ALA A 48 -11.69 17.98 5.86
N MET A 49 -12.70 17.33 6.43
CA MET A 49 -12.75 15.87 6.49
C MET A 49 -13.01 15.28 5.12
N TRP A 50 -12.34 14.17 4.83
CA TRP A 50 -12.69 13.39 3.65
C TRP A 50 -14.04 12.71 3.87
N PRO A 51 -14.93 12.73 2.87
CA PRO A 51 -16.18 12.01 2.98
C PRO A 51 -15.93 10.50 3.03
N VAL A 52 -16.91 9.75 3.54
CA VAL A 52 -16.92 8.30 3.35
C VAL A 52 -17.10 8.03 1.85
N ALA A 53 -16.08 7.46 1.23
CA ALA A 53 -16.05 7.19 -0.21
C ALA A 53 -17.00 6.04 -0.55
N ARG A 54 -17.96 6.33 -1.43
CA ARG A 54 -18.99 5.38 -1.88
C ARG A 54 -18.76 4.89 -3.32
N ALA A 55 -17.82 5.52 -4.01
CA ALA A 55 -17.37 5.16 -5.34
C ALA A 55 -15.83 5.26 -5.36
N PRO A 56 -15.16 4.63 -6.33
CA PRO A 56 -13.73 4.81 -6.50
C PRO A 56 -13.35 6.28 -6.71
N GLU A 57 -12.30 6.74 -6.04
CA GLU A 57 -11.79 8.12 -6.12
C GLU A 57 -10.31 8.13 -6.48
N LEU A 58 -9.90 9.03 -7.39
CA LEU A 58 -8.48 9.18 -7.74
C LEU A 58 -7.78 10.10 -6.73
N TYR A 59 -6.70 9.62 -6.13
CA TYR A 59 -5.81 10.40 -5.29
C TYR A 59 -4.36 10.08 -5.65
N ASP A 60 -3.59 11.10 -6.06
CA ASP A 60 -2.17 10.98 -6.42
C ASP A 60 -1.92 9.81 -7.40
N ASP A 61 -2.71 9.78 -8.49
CA ASP A 61 -2.71 8.72 -9.52
C ASP A 61 -3.05 7.29 -9.02
N VAL A 62 -3.54 7.16 -7.78
CA VAL A 62 -4.01 5.90 -7.20
C VAL A 62 -5.53 5.91 -7.08
N MET A 63 -6.16 4.86 -7.58
CA MET A 63 -7.61 4.68 -7.47
C MET A 63 -7.95 4.10 -6.10
N LEU A 64 -8.46 4.95 -5.21
CA LEU A 64 -8.92 4.56 -3.89
C LEU A 64 -10.30 3.89 -3.98
N LEU A 65 -10.40 2.65 -3.52
CA LEU A 65 -11.62 1.86 -3.45
C LEU A 65 -12.61 2.37 -2.36
N PRO A 66 -13.93 2.13 -2.52
CA PRO A 66 -14.95 2.54 -1.55
C PRO A 66 -14.71 2.02 -0.13
N ASP A 67 -15.02 2.83 0.88
CA ASP A 67 -14.66 2.59 2.29
C ASP A 67 -15.49 1.48 2.95
N ALA A 68 -16.68 1.17 2.43
CA ALA A 68 -17.65 0.25 3.04
C ALA A 68 -17.63 -1.19 2.48
N ASP A 69 -16.53 -1.63 1.83
CA ASP A 69 -16.43 -3.01 1.34
C ASP A 69 -16.18 -4.00 2.49
N TYR A 70 -17.21 -4.79 2.81
CA TYR A 70 -17.19 -5.76 3.90
C TYR A 70 -16.19 -6.92 3.72
N ARG A 71 -15.64 -7.10 2.51
CA ARG A 71 -14.70 -8.19 2.17
C ARG A 71 -13.25 -7.83 2.49
N ARG A 72 -12.97 -6.60 2.90
CA ARG A 72 -11.63 -6.19 3.32
C ARG A 72 -11.17 -6.96 4.57
N GLU A 73 -9.95 -7.49 4.51
CA GLU A 73 -9.35 -8.29 5.58
C GLU A 73 -8.14 -7.59 6.20
N GLY A 74 -8.32 -6.96 7.36
CA GLY A 74 -7.25 -6.20 8.02
C GLY A 74 -7.30 -4.71 7.70
N ILE A 75 -6.17 -4.03 7.93
CA ILE A 75 -6.04 -2.58 7.86
C ILE A 75 -5.04 -2.25 6.74
N ASP A 76 -5.50 -1.55 5.72
CA ASP A 76 -4.65 -1.05 4.64
C ASP A 76 -3.80 0.12 5.14
N VAL A 77 -2.48 0.00 5.05
CA VAL A 77 -1.55 1.10 5.32
C VAL A 77 -1.00 1.62 4.00
N LEU A 78 -1.49 2.78 3.58
CA LEU A 78 -1.05 3.49 2.38
C LEU A 78 -0.20 4.69 2.78
N VAL A 79 0.86 4.96 2.01
CA VAL A 79 1.71 6.14 2.18
C VAL A 79 1.93 6.80 0.84
N PHE A 80 1.78 8.12 0.82
CA PHE A 80 1.97 8.98 -0.34
C PHE A 80 3.01 10.05 -0.01
N GLY A 81 3.85 10.40 -0.99
CA GLY A 81 4.90 11.41 -0.85
C GLY A 81 6.31 10.89 -1.15
N ASP A 82 7.29 11.46 -0.45
CA ASP A 82 8.71 11.24 -0.73
C ASP A 82 9.44 10.57 0.44
N ALA A 83 10.47 9.79 0.11
CA ALA A 83 11.59 9.56 1.00
C ALA A 83 12.38 10.85 1.17
N VAL A 84 12.66 11.24 2.42
CA VAL A 84 13.39 12.47 2.75
C VAL A 84 14.67 12.12 3.50
N ALA A 85 15.80 12.52 2.94
CA ALA A 85 17.11 12.24 3.50
C ALA A 85 17.30 12.95 4.86
N PRO A 86 17.92 12.28 5.84
CA PRO A 86 18.07 12.82 7.19
C PRO A 86 18.99 14.05 7.21
N GLY A 87 18.64 15.05 8.03
CA GLY A 87 19.43 16.26 8.21
C GLY A 87 19.57 17.14 6.95
N GLY A 88 18.73 16.91 5.93
CA GLY A 88 18.82 17.61 4.64
C GLY A 88 20.11 17.33 3.89
N GLN A 89 20.76 16.19 4.15
CA GLN A 89 22.00 15.80 3.48
C GLN A 89 21.70 14.73 2.42
N ALA A 90 22.17 14.94 1.19
CA ALA A 90 21.97 13.98 0.12
C ALA A 90 22.60 12.62 0.45
N VAL A 91 21.85 11.55 0.24
CA VAL A 91 22.28 10.15 0.44
C VAL A 91 22.09 9.36 -0.86
N SER A 92 22.93 8.37 -1.12
CA SER A 92 22.77 7.48 -2.29
C SER A 92 21.77 6.36 -2.03
N GLN A 93 21.54 6.02 -0.76
CA GLN A 93 20.57 5.02 -0.32
C GLN A 93 20.06 5.37 1.08
N MET A 94 18.78 5.12 1.33
CA MET A 94 18.19 5.13 2.67
C MET A 94 17.11 4.07 2.80
N ARG A 95 16.59 3.89 4.01
CA ARG A 95 15.46 3.00 4.28
C ARG A 95 14.25 3.79 4.73
N VAL A 96 13.12 3.52 4.09
CA VAL A 96 11.81 4.05 4.49
C VAL A 96 10.96 2.94 5.08
N GLY A 97 10.04 3.28 5.96
CA GLY A 97 9.15 2.27 6.54
C GLY A 97 8.12 2.81 7.51
N VAL A 98 7.11 1.99 7.72
CA VAL A 98 6.00 2.20 8.65
C VAL A 98 5.99 1.07 9.68
N ALA A 99 5.78 1.41 10.94
CA ALA A 99 5.64 0.44 12.01
C ALA A 99 4.53 0.83 12.98
N SER A 100 3.78 -0.15 13.49
CA SER A 100 2.81 0.01 14.58
C SER A 100 2.63 -1.33 15.29
N GLY A 101 2.92 -1.39 16.59
CA GLY A 101 2.84 -2.65 17.34
C GLY A 101 3.76 -3.72 16.76
N ARG A 102 3.18 -4.83 16.27
CA ARG A 102 3.93 -5.93 15.62
C ARG A 102 4.03 -5.75 14.11
N PHE A 103 3.25 -4.85 13.52
CA PHE A 103 3.29 -4.54 12.11
C PHE A 103 4.49 -3.67 11.80
N VAL A 104 5.39 -4.17 10.93
CA VAL A 104 6.56 -3.43 10.45
C VAL A 104 6.70 -3.70 8.96
N ARG A 105 6.74 -2.65 8.15
CA ARG A 105 6.99 -2.75 6.72
C ARG A 105 7.95 -1.66 6.25
N GLN A 106 8.95 -2.06 5.48
CA GLN A 106 10.04 -1.19 5.08
C GLN A 106 10.70 -1.72 3.80
N PHE A 107 11.30 -0.81 3.03
CA PHE A 107 12.10 -1.12 1.86
C PHE A 107 13.20 -0.07 1.68
N ASP A 108 14.18 -0.39 0.83
CA ASP A 108 15.29 0.49 0.55
C ASP A 108 14.94 1.42 -0.61
N VAL A 109 15.36 2.68 -0.49
CA VAL A 109 15.23 3.72 -1.50
C VAL A 109 16.64 4.08 -1.95
N LEU A 110 16.91 3.88 -3.23
CA LEU A 110 18.19 4.16 -3.86
C LEU A 110 18.06 5.32 -4.84
N GLY A 111 19.16 6.04 -4.99
CA GLY A 111 19.36 7.02 -6.03
C GLY A 111 19.12 6.47 -7.42
N ASP A 112 18.99 7.37 -8.39
CA ASP A 112 18.85 6.98 -9.79
C ASP A 112 20.06 6.15 -10.23
N ARG A 113 19.76 5.01 -10.87
CA ARG A 113 20.72 4.04 -11.37
C ARG A 113 20.31 3.59 -12.76
N ARG A 114 21.28 3.15 -13.55
CA ARG A 114 21.06 2.58 -14.88
C ARG A 114 21.97 1.38 -15.11
N TRP A 115 21.62 0.56 -16.08
CA TRP A 115 22.54 -0.42 -16.62
C TRP A 115 23.59 0.28 -17.49
N GLU A 116 24.85 -0.03 -17.23
CA GLU A 116 26.00 0.49 -17.98
C GLU A 116 26.82 -0.67 -18.54
N ARG A 117 27.39 -0.44 -19.73
CA ARG A 117 28.28 -1.39 -20.39
C ARG A 117 29.48 -0.60 -20.94
N PRO A 118 30.62 -0.54 -20.21
CA PRO A 118 31.76 0.32 -20.57
C PRO A 118 32.38 0.02 -21.93
N LYS A 119 32.31 -1.25 -22.38
CA LYS A 119 32.74 -1.72 -23.70
C LYS A 119 31.73 -2.75 -24.20
N ALA A 120 31.57 -2.89 -25.52
CA ALA A 120 30.59 -3.81 -26.12
C ALA A 120 30.69 -5.25 -25.58
N ASP A 121 31.91 -5.73 -25.32
CA ASP A 121 32.18 -7.09 -24.83
C ASP A 121 32.20 -7.23 -23.30
N SER A 122 31.95 -6.15 -22.56
CA SER A 122 31.88 -6.19 -21.08
C SER A 122 30.48 -6.61 -20.61
N PRO A 123 30.38 -7.31 -19.46
CA PRO A 123 29.08 -7.57 -18.85
C PRO A 123 28.39 -6.25 -18.48
N TRP A 124 27.05 -6.26 -18.52
CA TRP A 124 26.26 -5.17 -17.96
C TRP A 124 26.49 -5.07 -16.46
N GLN A 125 26.70 -3.84 -15.99
CA GLN A 125 26.86 -3.52 -14.58
C GLN A 125 25.89 -2.41 -14.18
N MET A 126 25.47 -2.38 -12.92
CA MET A 126 24.71 -1.25 -12.40
C MET A 126 25.65 -0.07 -12.19
N SER A 127 25.19 1.14 -12.53
CA SER A 127 25.86 2.36 -12.09
C SER A 127 25.78 2.51 -10.58
N ASP A 128 26.65 3.35 -10.00
CA ASP A 128 26.47 3.84 -8.64
C ASP A 128 25.14 4.60 -8.52
N ALA A 129 24.55 4.58 -7.32
CA ALA A 129 23.32 5.31 -7.03
C ALA A 129 23.61 6.81 -6.84
N ALA A 130 22.96 7.65 -7.64
CA ALA A 130 23.11 9.10 -7.53
C ALA A 130 22.58 9.62 -6.18
N PRO A 131 23.32 10.48 -5.45
CA PRO A 131 22.82 11.06 -4.21
C PRO A 131 21.51 11.85 -4.40
N PHE A 132 20.61 11.75 -3.43
CA PHE A 132 19.34 12.49 -3.41
C PHE A 132 19.01 13.01 -2.01
N GLU A 133 18.35 14.16 -1.94
CA GLU A 133 17.75 14.68 -0.71
C GLU A 133 16.28 14.26 -0.56
N ARG A 134 15.58 14.12 -1.69
CA ARG A 134 14.19 13.65 -1.77
C ARG A 134 14.03 12.67 -2.92
N MET A 135 13.25 11.61 -2.71
CA MET A 135 12.93 10.61 -3.73
C MET A 135 11.47 10.20 -3.62
N GLY A 136 10.70 10.42 -4.69
CA GLY A 136 9.29 10.03 -4.72
C GLY A 136 9.08 8.53 -4.48
N LEU A 137 7.99 8.18 -3.81
CA LEU A 137 7.64 6.79 -3.46
C LEU A 137 6.57 6.17 -4.38
N GLY A 138 6.34 6.80 -5.53
CA GLY A 138 5.40 6.32 -6.55
C GLY A 138 5.79 4.94 -7.12
N CYS A 139 4.77 4.19 -7.55
CA CYS A 139 4.95 2.86 -8.15
C CYS A 139 5.80 2.88 -9.44
N ASP A 140 5.87 4.02 -10.14
CA ASP A 140 6.70 4.20 -11.33
C ASP A 140 8.20 4.04 -11.03
N ARG A 141 8.60 4.22 -9.77
CA ARG A 141 9.98 4.04 -9.27
C ARG A 141 10.25 2.65 -8.69
N ALA A 142 9.25 1.78 -8.59
CA ALA A 142 9.42 0.39 -8.21
C ALA A 142 9.70 -0.50 -9.44
N PHE A 143 10.12 -1.74 -9.19
CA PHE A 143 10.37 -2.71 -10.27
C PHE A 143 9.11 -2.91 -11.13
N GLY A 144 9.28 -3.02 -12.43
CA GLY A 144 8.22 -3.25 -13.40
C GLY A 144 8.50 -2.56 -14.73
N GLY A 145 7.44 -2.14 -15.42
CA GLY A 145 7.52 -1.51 -16.73
C GLY A 145 7.14 -2.46 -17.85
N SER A 146 7.60 -2.16 -19.07
CA SER A 146 7.33 -2.97 -20.26
C SER A 146 8.62 -3.23 -21.04
N ALA A 147 8.75 -4.45 -21.54
CA ALA A 147 9.88 -4.90 -22.36
C ALA A 147 9.40 -5.27 -23.77
N SER A 148 10.29 -5.16 -24.76
CA SER A 148 9.95 -5.55 -26.14
C SER A 148 9.99 -7.07 -26.29
N PHE A 149 8.95 -7.68 -26.84
CA PHE A 149 8.91 -9.10 -27.15
C PHE A 149 8.02 -9.38 -28.36
N GLY A 150 8.53 -10.15 -29.33
CA GLY A 150 7.75 -10.55 -30.51
C GLY A 150 7.18 -9.40 -31.35
N GLY A 151 7.84 -8.22 -31.34
CA GLY A 151 7.37 -7.02 -32.06
C GLY A 151 6.30 -6.20 -31.31
N GLY A 152 5.96 -6.57 -30.07
CA GLY A 152 5.06 -5.83 -29.19
C GLY A 152 5.69 -5.48 -27.84
N ALA A 153 4.98 -4.68 -27.05
CA ALA A 153 5.34 -4.40 -25.67
C ALA A 153 4.69 -5.44 -24.74
N GLN A 154 5.50 -6.09 -23.92
CA GLN A 154 5.06 -6.99 -22.87
C GLN A 154 5.25 -6.28 -21.52
N ALA A 155 4.14 -6.00 -20.84
CA ALA A 155 4.16 -5.37 -19.53
C ALA A 155 4.44 -6.39 -18.42
N PHE A 156 5.16 -5.96 -17.39
CA PHE A 156 5.28 -6.70 -16.15
C PHE A 156 3.95 -6.67 -15.38
N SER A 157 3.34 -7.84 -15.16
CA SER A 157 1.95 -7.97 -14.70
C SER A 157 1.64 -7.31 -13.35
N MET A 158 2.63 -7.23 -12.45
CA MET A 158 2.44 -6.64 -11.12
C MET A 158 2.58 -5.12 -11.10
N ASN A 159 3.31 -4.52 -12.05
CA ASN A 159 3.54 -3.08 -12.12
C ASN A 159 3.89 -2.63 -13.56
N PRO A 160 2.89 -2.52 -14.45
CA PRO A 160 3.12 -2.09 -15.83
C PRO A 160 3.74 -0.69 -15.98
N GLY A 161 3.49 0.19 -15.00
CA GLY A 161 4.02 1.57 -14.98
C GLY A 161 5.38 1.71 -14.31
N GLY A 162 5.95 0.64 -13.78
CA GLY A 162 7.26 0.63 -13.11
C GLY A 162 8.45 0.78 -14.06
N ARG A 163 9.65 0.48 -13.54
CA ARG A 163 10.89 0.50 -14.31
C ARG A 163 11.82 -0.68 -13.99
N GLY A 164 12.75 -0.95 -14.90
CA GLY A 164 13.78 -1.99 -14.73
C GLY A 164 13.44 -3.34 -15.34
N TYR A 165 12.22 -3.55 -15.86
CA TYR A 165 11.84 -4.79 -16.53
C TYR A 165 12.47 -4.90 -17.92
N ALA A 166 13.18 -6.00 -18.16
CA ALA A 166 13.78 -6.35 -19.44
C ALA A 166 13.64 -7.87 -19.68
N LEU A 167 13.51 -8.28 -20.93
CA LEU A 167 13.44 -9.69 -21.34
C LEU A 167 14.72 -10.18 -22.03
N ASP A 168 15.55 -9.24 -22.48
CA ASP A 168 16.82 -9.50 -23.16
C ASP A 168 17.89 -8.49 -22.70
N ALA A 169 19.13 -8.93 -22.58
CA ALA A 169 20.27 -8.09 -22.21
C ALA A 169 20.53 -6.96 -23.22
N ASP A 170 20.16 -7.13 -24.48
CA ASP A 170 20.30 -6.09 -25.50
C ASP A 170 19.31 -4.93 -25.32
N GLN A 171 18.29 -5.11 -24.48
CA GLN A 171 17.30 -4.08 -24.14
C GLN A 171 17.76 -3.17 -22.99
N LEU A 172 18.85 -3.51 -22.30
CA LEU A 172 19.27 -2.80 -21.08
C LEU A 172 19.81 -1.40 -21.35
N ALA A 173 20.21 -1.11 -22.58
CA ALA A 173 20.65 0.23 -22.97
C ALA A 173 19.53 1.24 -22.73
N GLY A 174 19.73 2.15 -21.76
CA GLY A 174 18.75 3.18 -21.41
C GLY A 174 17.69 2.73 -20.40
N VAL A 175 17.71 1.47 -19.94
CA VAL A 175 16.82 1.00 -18.88
C VAL A 175 17.34 1.51 -17.53
N SER A 176 16.51 2.32 -16.87
CA SER A 176 16.75 2.75 -15.49
C SER A 176 16.39 1.62 -14.52
N LEU A 177 17.18 1.43 -13.48
CA LEU A 177 16.83 0.55 -12.38
C LEU A 177 15.76 1.21 -11.49
N PRO A 178 14.95 0.43 -10.77
CA PRO A 178 14.02 0.98 -9.78
C PRO A 178 14.79 1.69 -8.67
N ASN A 179 14.17 2.72 -8.09
CA ASN A 179 14.65 3.36 -6.88
C ASN A 179 14.15 2.61 -5.64
N LEU A 180 12.98 1.99 -5.72
CA LEU A 180 12.36 1.29 -4.58
C LEU A 180 12.66 -0.21 -4.68
N GLU A 181 13.46 -0.72 -3.75
CA GLU A 181 13.87 -2.12 -3.71
C GLU A 181 13.49 -2.79 -2.39
N ARG A 182 12.95 -4.00 -2.50
CA ARG A 182 12.75 -4.85 -1.33
C ARG A 182 14.09 -5.34 -0.79
N MET A 183 14.23 -5.38 0.53
CA MET A 183 15.49 -5.80 1.17
C MET A 183 15.81 -7.28 0.91
N ASP A 184 14.79 -8.11 0.75
CA ASP A 184 14.87 -9.56 0.53
C ASP A 184 14.91 -9.96 -0.95
N GLN A 185 14.73 -9.00 -1.86
CA GLN A 185 14.71 -9.21 -3.32
C GLN A 185 15.45 -8.08 -4.04
N ARG A 186 16.67 -7.78 -3.59
CA ARG A 186 17.51 -6.76 -4.24
C ARG A 186 17.95 -7.23 -5.62
N ILE A 187 18.03 -6.29 -6.56
CA ILE A 187 18.49 -6.57 -7.92
C ILE A 187 20.02 -6.67 -7.90
N ALA A 188 20.53 -7.82 -8.33
CA ALA A 188 21.95 -8.08 -8.54
C ALA A 188 22.29 -8.21 -10.03
N GLN A 189 21.35 -8.68 -10.84
CA GLN A 189 21.48 -8.88 -12.28
C GLN A 189 20.19 -8.49 -12.99
N TRP A 190 20.27 -8.24 -14.30
CA TRP A 190 19.14 -7.74 -15.08
C TRP A 190 17.96 -8.70 -15.18
N SER A 191 18.21 -10.01 -15.04
CA SER A 191 17.19 -11.05 -15.11
C SER A 191 16.43 -11.22 -13.79
N ASP A 192 16.83 -10.54 -12.72
CA ASP A 192 16.09 -10.54 -11.46
C ASP A 192 14.75 -9.81 -11.65
N GLN A 193 13.66 -10.44 -11.23
CA GLN A 193 12.30 -9.90 -11.34
C GLN A 193 11.64 -9.82 -9.96
N PRO A 194 12.10 -8.92 -9.07
CA PRO A 194 11.56 -8.82 -7.73
C PRO A 194 10.10 -8.34 -7.74
N VAL A 195 9.38 -8.64 -6.67
CA VAL A 195 8.06 -8.05 -6.45
C VAL A 195 8.23 -6.54 -6.19
N PRO A 196 7.43 -5.67 -6.83
CA PRO A 196 7.54 -4.22 -6.67
C PRO A 196 7.46 -3.79 -5.20
N ALA A 197 8.40 -2.93 -4.76
CA ALA A 197 8.36 -2.30 -3.45
C ALA A 197 7.54 -1.01 -3.50
N CYS A 198 6.28 -1.07 -3.02
CA CYS A 198 5.36 0.07 -3.04
C CYS A 198 4.63 0.17 -1.69
N PHE A 199 4.12 1.36 -1.34
CA PHE A 199 3.20 1.55 -0.20
C PHE A 199 1.72 1.45 -0.59
N HIS A 200 1.40 1.49 -1.88
CA HIS A 200 0.07 1.28 -2.44
C HIS A 200 0.17 0.35 -3.65
N LYS A 201 -0.94 -0.25 -4.06
CA LYS A 201 -0.92 -1.13 -5.24
C LYS A 201 -0.64 -0.33 -6.54
N PRO A 202 0.18 -0.87 -7.45
CA PRO A 202 0.33 -0.30 -8.79
C PRO A 202 -0.98 -0.33 -9.57
N PRO A 203 -1.32 0.75 -10.30
CA PRO A 203 -2.47 0.76 -11.20
C PRO A 203 -2.40 -0.38 -12.23
N GLY A 204 -3.49 -1.16 -12.34
CA GLY A 204 -3.57 -2.30 -13.26
C GLY A 204 -2.69 -3.50 -12.88
N GLY A 205 -2.00 -3.46 -11.74
CA GLY A 205 -1.11 -4.52 -11.27
C GLY A 205 -1.82 -5.61 -10.49
N LEU A 206 -1.54 -6.88 -10.80
CA LEU A 206 -1.96 -8.05 -10.00
C LEU A 206 -0.95 -8.34 -8.90
N LEU A 207 -0.71 -7.38 -8.00
CA LEU A 207 0.34 -7.48 -6.99
C LEU A 207 0.05 -8.59 -5.97
N LEU A 208 1.00 -9.53 -5.83
CA LEU A 208 0.96 -10.64 -4.89
C LEU A 208 2.06 -10.51 -3.82
N PRO A 209 1.98 -11.23 -2.69
CA PRO A 209 3.05 -11.30 -1.71
C PRO A 209 4.40 -11.65 -2.33
N ALA A 210 5.46 -11.04 -1.80
CA ALA A 210 6.81 -11.30 -2.29
C ALA A 210 7.31 -12.72 -2.02
N SER A 211 6.78 -13.36 -0.97
CA SER A 211 7.18 -14.71 -0.56
C SER A 211 6.02 -15.44 0.13
N GLY A 212 6.23 -16.72 0.40
CA GLY A 212 5.27 -17.57 1.09
C GLY A 212 4.17 -18.17 0.19
N PRO A 213 3.20 -18.89 0.78
CA PRO A 213 2.24 -19.74 0.04
C PRO A 213 1.24 -19.00 -0.85
N GLU A 214 1.24 -17.67 -0.81
CA GLU A 214 0.40 -16.79 -1.62
C GLU A 214 1.21 -15.98 -2.64
N SER A 215 2.54 -16.17 -2.68
CA SER A 215 3.38 -15.58 -3.72
C SER A 215 3.06 -16.16 -5.09
N TRP A 216 3.41 -15.43 -6.16
CA TRP A 216 3.11 -15.83 -7.54
C TRP A 216 3.63 -17.24 -7.86
N SER A 217 4.90 -17.53 -7.54
CA SER A 217 5.52 -18.83 -7.84
C SER A 217 4.83 -19.99 -7.14
N GLU A 218 4.48 -19.82 -5.86
CA GLU A 218 3.83 -20.87 -5.06
C GLU A 218 2.37 -21.06 -5.48
N ALA A 219 1.63 -19.97 -5.70
CA ALA A 219 0.22 -20.02 -6.05
C ALA A 219 -0.02 -20.53 -7.49
N ALA A 220 0.83 -20.13 -8.45
CA ALA A 220 0.75 -20.58 -9.84
C ALA A 220 1.30 -22.00 -10.04
N GLY A 221 2.28 -22.41 -9.21
CA GLY A 221 2.83 -23.76 -9.22
C GLY A 221 2.02 -24.78 -8.42
N ALA A 222 0.94 -24.35 -7.74
CA ALA A 222 0.10 -25.25 -6.97
C ALA A 222 -0.61 -26.28 -7.87
N GLY A 223 -0.74 -27.51 -7.37
CA GLY A 223 -1.48 -28.57 -8.08
C GLY A 223 -2.99 -28.33 -8.19
N ASP A 224 -3.52 -27.31 -7.49
CA ASP A 224 -4.90 -26.85 -7.61
C ASP A 224 -4.98 -25.71 -8.65
N PRO A 225 -5.65 -25.92 -9.80
CA PRO A 225 -5.76 -24.90 -10.86
C PRO A 225 -6.51 -23.64 -10.42
N MET A 226 -7.28 -23.69 -9.33
CA MET A 226 -8.00 -22.52 -8.81
C MET A 226 -7.20 -21.70 -7.81
N ARG A 227 -6.03 -22.18 -7.35
CA ARG A 227 -5.28 -21.55 -6.27
C ARG A 227 -4.88 -20.12 -6.59
N LEU A 228 -4.33 -19.86 -7.77
CA LEU A 228 -3.94 -18.50 -8.17
C LEU A 228 -5.15 -17.56 -8.19
N SER A 229 -6.28 -18.00 -8.75
CA SER A 229 -7.52 -17.21 -8.80
C SER A 229 -8.06 -16.89 -7.40
N GLN A 230 -8.00 -17.85 -6.47
CA GLN A 230 -8.41 -17.63 -5.08
C GLN A 230 -7.52 -16.59 -4.40
N VAL A 231 -6.20 -16.69 -4.58
CA VAL A 231 -5.23 -15.72 -4.02
C VAL A 231 -5.46 -14.33 -4.60
N LEU A 232 -5.63 -14.21 -5.92
CA LEU A 232 -5.92 -12.94 -6.58
C LEU A 232 -7.24 -12.33 -6.08
N MET A 233 -8.29 -13.14 -5.93
CA MET A 233 -9.59 -12.69 -5.41
C MET A 233 -9.50 -12.24 -3.95
N LYS A 234 -8.74 -12.94 -3.11
CA LYS A 234 -8.51 -12.54 -1.72
C LYS A 234 -7.86 -11.16 -1.65
N HIS A 235 -6.80 -10.96 -2.45
CA HIS A 235 -6.05 -9.72 -2.41
C HIS A 235 -6.78 -8.57 -3.12
N SER A 236 -7.71 -8.80 -4.04
CA SER A 236 -8.35 -7.74 -4.84
C SER A 236 -9.18 -6.73 -4.05
N PHE A 237 -9.65 -7.08 -2.85
CA PHE A 237 -10.44 -6.19 -2.01
C PHE A 237 -9.61 -5.19 -1.18
N GLN A 238 -8.30 -5.46 -1.03
CA GLN A 238 -7.38 -4.58 -0.29
C GLN A 238 -6.80 -3.48 -1.18
N GLN A 239 -6.49 -2.34 -0.58
CA GLN A 239 -5.82 -1.24 -1.27
C GLN A 239 -4.30 -1.28 -1.13
N ALA A 240 -3.82 -1.73 0.05
CA ALA A 240 -2.41 -1.85 0.30
C ALA A 240 -1.84 -3.08 -0.43
N PRO A 241 -0.56 -3.07 -0.81
CA PRO A 241 0.15 -4.28 -1.20
C PRO A 241 -0.07 -5.37 -0.15
N PRO A 242 -0.16 -6.65 -0.52
CA PRO A 242 -0.48 -7.73 0.41
C PRO A 242 0.35 -7.74 1.69
N ASP A 243 1.64 -7.41 1.57
CA ASP A 243 2.51 -7.32 2.74
C ASP A 243 2.10 -6.13 3.64
N PHE A 244 1.65 -5.01 3.09
CA PHE A 244 1.29 -3.78 3.80
C PHE A 244 -0.12 -3.77 4.38
N VAL A 245 -0.81 -4.89 4.32
CA VAL A 245 -2.06 -5.11 5.05
C VAL A 245 -1.70 -5.53 6.49
N CYS A 246 -2.03 -4.69 7.47
CA CYS A 246 -1.87 -5.03 8.87
C CYS A 246 -3.00 -5.97 9.31
N PRO A 247 -2.71 -7.14 9.90
CA PRO A 247 -3.74 -7.99 10.49
C PRO A 247 -4.53 -7.24 11.56
N ARG A 248 -5.83 -7.56 11.70
CA ARG A 248 -6.64 -7.07 12.83
C ARG A 248 -6.05 -7.57 14.14
N GLY A 249 -5.94 -6.69 15.13
CA GLY A 249 -5.40 -6.91 16.46
C GLY A 249 -3.90 -6.61 16.59
N ASP A 250 -3.19 -6.42 15.47
CA ASP A 250 -1.74 -6.19 15.47
C ASP A 250 -1.37 -4.70 15.47
N LEU A 251 -2.33 -3.80 15.28
CA LEU A 251 -2.09 -2.36 15.29
C LEU A 251 -1.79 -1.89 16.71
N GLY A 252 -0.62 -1.29 16.89
CA GLY A 252 -0.24 -0.68 18.16
C GLY A 252 -0.93 0.67 18.39
N ARG A 253 -0.68 1.27 19.57
CA ARG A 253 -1.20 2.60 19.94
C ARG A 253 -0.49 3.76 19.23
N ARG A 254 0.52 3.48 18.42
CA ARG A 254 1.40 4.49 17.81
C ARG A 254 1.88 4.00 16.45
N LEU A 255 1.76 4.87 15.46
CA LEU A 255 2.38 4.76 14.16
C LEU A 255 3.78 5.36 14.21
N THR A 256 4.76 4.67 13.67
CA THR A 256 6.12 5.17 13.49
C THR A 256 6.41 5.24 12.01
N LEU A 257 6.80 6.42 11.55
CA LEU A 257 7.19 6.69 10.17
C LEU A 257 8.70 6.94 10.15
N LYS A 258 9.43 6.20 9.31
CA LYS A 258 10.87 6.36 9.12
C LYS A 258 11.15 6.82 7.70
N GLY A 259 11.94 7.89 7.59
CA GLY A 259 12.48 8.36 6.31
C GLY A 259 11.52 9.24 5.51
N PHE A 260 10.54 9.86 6.17
CA PHE A 260 9.58 10.80 5.57
C PHE A 260 9.81 12.25 6.00
N ASP A 261 10.79 12.48 6.89
CA ASP A 261 11.12 13.77 7.46
C ASP A 261 12.63 13.88 7.71
N ALA A 262 13.21 15.06 7.47
CA ALA A 262 14.62 15.31 7.67
C ALA A 262 15.03 15.26 9.17
N GLY A 263 14.09 15.55 10.08
CA GLY A 263 14.24 15.47 11.54
C GLY A 263 14.27 14.05 12.10
N GLY A 264 14.00 13.03 11.27
CA GLY A 264 14.15 11.62 11.64
C GLY A 264 12.84 10.85 11.70
N MET A 265 12.69 10.00 12.72
CA MET A 265 11.48 9.19 12.87
C MET A 265 10.36 10.03 13.47
N GLN A 266 9.18 9.95 12.86
CA GLN A 266 7.96 10.55 13.40
C GLN A 266 7.17 9.47 14.15
N HIS A 267 6.57 9.88 15.26
CA HIS A 267 5.82 9.00 16.16
C HIS A 267 4.43 9.59 16.39
N ILE A 268 3.41 8.98 15.79
CA ILE A 268 2.05 9.54 15.77
C ILE A 268 1.16 8.66 16.65
N ALA A 269 0.44 9.25 17.60
CA ALA A 269 -0.54 8.51 18.38
C ALA A 269 -1.68 8.01 17.47
N LEU A 270 -2.09 6.76 17.60
CA LEU A 270 -3.24 6.22 16.85
C LEU A 270 -4.46 6.10 17.75
N PRO A 271 -5.68 6.29 17.20
CA PRO A 271 -6.89 5.86 17.89
C PRO A 271 -6.82 4.34 18.17
N PRO A 272 -7.47 3.85 19.23
CA PRO A 272 -7.50 2.42 19.51
C PRO A 272 -8.17 1.67 18.36
N GLU A 273 -7.63 0.51 17.99
CA GLU A 273 -8.21 -0.33 16.93
C GLU A 273 -9.67 -0.70 17.23
N VAL A 274 -10.02 -0.91 18.51
CA VAL A 274 -11.40 -1.14 18.93
C VAL A 274 -11.88 0.08 19.70
N ALA A 275 -12.83 0.81 19.11
CA ALA A 275 -13.50 1.92 19.78
C ALA A 275 -14.30 1.40 20.99
N SER A 276 -14.27 2.17 22.08
CA SER A 276 -15.15 1.96 23.22
C SER A 276 -16.05 3.18 23.41
N SER A 277 -17.10 3.05 24.23
CA SER A 277 -17.97 4.19 24.54
C SER A 277 -17.23 5.38 25.18
N GLY A 278 -16.02 5.18 25.72
CA GLY A 278 -15.14 6.24 26.22
C GLY A 278 -14.00 6.64 25.29
N GLN A 279 -13.78 5.93 24.18
CA GLN A 279 -12.66 6.13 23.25
C GLN A 279 -13.06 5.81 21.81
N GLY A 280 -13.98 6.59 21.23
CA GLY A 280 -14.31 6.54 19.80
C GLY A 280 -15.80 6.33 19.49
N PRO A 281 -16.18 6.27 18.21
CA PRO A 281 -17.58 6.13 17.82
C PRO A 281 -18.07 4.69 18.02
N VAL A 282 -19.32 4.54 18.42
CA VAL A 282 -19.98 3.24 18.61
C VAL A 282 -21.27 3.23 17.80
N ALA A 283 -21.48 2.18 17.02
CA ALA A 283 -22.70 2.00 16.25
C ALA A 283 -23.73 1.19 17.05
N TYR A 284 -25.01 1.54 16.91
CA TYR A 284 -26.12 0.76 17.43
C TYR A 284 -27.01 0.33 16.27
N VAL A 285 -27.46 -0.92 16.28
CA VAL A 285 -28.48 -1.41 15.35
C VAL A 285 -29.73 -1.74 16.14
N GLU A 286 -30.85 -1.17 15.72
CA GLU A 286 -32.16 -1.39 16.31
C GLU A 286 -33.09 -2.07 15.29
N VAL A 287 -33.73 -3.16 15.71
CA VAL A 287 -34.73 -3.91 14.91
C VAL A 287 -35.95 -4.15 15.80
N GLY A 288 -36.99 -3.34 15.62
CA GLY A 288 -38.14 -3.34 16.52
C GLY A 288 -37.73 -2.92 17.93
N ALA A 289 -37.92 -3.80 18.93
CA ALA A 289 -37.47 -3.58 20.31
C ALA A 289 -36.06 -4.11 20.60
N LEU A 290 -35.42 -4.80 19.65
CA LEU A 290 -34.07 -5.35 19.82
C LEU A 290 -33.03 -4.27 19.52
N ARG A 291 -32.05 -4.12 20.40
CA ARG A 291 -30.91 -3.22 20.22
C ARG A 291 -29.61 -3.99 20.41
N SER A 292 -28.70 -3.88 19.44
CA SER A 292 -27.33 -4.37 19.55
C SER A 292 -26.35 -3.21 19.44
N MET A 293 -25.20 -3.35 20.10
CA MET A 293 -24.11 -2.37 20.11
C MET A 293 -22.90 -2.99 19.42
N PHE A 294 -22.29 -2.23 18.50
CA PHE A 294 -21.13 -2.63 17.73
C PHE A 294 -20.03 -1.60 17.97
N PRO A 295 -18.98 -1.93 18.75
CA PRO A 295 -17.79 -1.09 18.79
C PRO A 295 -17.20 -1.03 17.39
N LEU A 296 -16.85 0.17 16.92
CA LEU A 296 -16.14 0.29 15.66
C LEU A 296 -14.77 -0.37 15.79
N ARG A 297 -14.42 -1.17 14.81
CA ARG A 297 -13.08 -1.72 14.65
C ARG A 297 -12.44 -1.04 13.45
N ILE A 298 -11.27 -0.44 13.67
CA ILE A 298 -10.43 0.19 12.64
C ILE A 298 -9.71 -0.91 11.86
#